data_AF-A0A182PWP6-F1
#
_entry.id   AF-A0A182PWP6-F1
#
_cell.length_a   1.000
_cell.length_b   1.000
_cell.length_c   1.000
_cell.angle_alpha   90.00
_cell.angle_beta   90.00
_cell.angle_gamma   90.00
#
_symmetry.space_group_name_H-M   'P 1'
#
loop_
_entity.id
_entity.type
_entity.pdbx_description
1 polymer ?
#
loop_
_entity_poly.entity_id
_entity_poly.type
_entity_poly.pdbx_seq_one_letter_code
_entity_poly.pdbx_strand_id
1 'polypeptide(L)'
;MLLALLRRKLKLNLPADGRTLLKTPTKVGFEIQSALGGQYWYRGIENALQTYFQDVVPQVNTFSMQVFLDGLPLFKSSARQLWPILIKVEELPEAAMMLVGLFCGHSKPDNVEGYLRPLVLEINDLQRRGLQFGDKTVQLKLRMIVADSPARCFAKVVDAELRTDAEFRSRADKEHHKSWRSLLEELEGFDMVVANIGDGDGGNGSSSNRDLRKEHHGWLGCDSSHFNQYSSETRTQQEHRE
;
A
#
# COMPACT_ATOMS: atom_id res chain seq x y z
N MET A 1 28.85 20.99 -4.77
CA MET A 1 29.95 21.30 -5.71
C MET A 1 29.49 22.12 -6.92
N LEU A 2 28.38 21.77 -7.59
CA LEU A 2 27.87 22.49 -8.76
C LEU A 2 27.57 23.99 -8.52
N LEU A 3 26.89 24.34 -7.43
CA LEU A 3 26.53 25.73 -7.13
C LEU A 3 27.75 26.64 -6.88
N ALA A 4 28.84 26.08 -6.36
CA ALA A 4 30.09 26.79 -6.18
C ALA A 4 30.76 27.08 -7.55
N LEU A 5 30.68 26.12 -8.48
CA LEU A 5 31.17 26.31 -9.84
C LEU A 5 30.35 27.38 -10.60
N LEU A 6 29.02 27.35 -10.47
CA LEU A 6 28.12 28.34 -11.11
C LEU A 6 28.34 29.76 -10.56
N ARG A 7 28.51 29.92 -9.24
CA ARG A 7 28.89 31.20 -8.62
C ARG A 7 30.19 31.76 -9.21
N ARG A 8 31.22 30.91 -9.33
CA ARG A 8 32.53 31.30 -9.83
C ARG A 8 32.53 31.62 -11.32
N LYS A 9 31.84 30.82 -12.14
CA LYS A 9 31.90 30.92 -13.60
C LYS A 9 30.91 31.93 -14.18
N LEU A 10 29.73 32.08 -13.57
CA LEU A 10 28.65 32.91 -14.08
C LEU A 10 28.40 34.18 -13.25
N LYS A 11 29.16 34.39 -12.16
CA LYS A 11 29.01 35.53 -11.22
C LYS A 11 27.58 35.70 -10.68
N LEU A 12 26.83 34.61 -10.56
CA LEU A 12 25.46 34.60 -10.04
C LEU A 12 25.46 34.62 -8.51
N ASN A 13 24.56 35.40 -7.90
CA ASN A 13 24.37 35.42 -6.46
C ASN A 13 23.46 34.25 -6.03
N LEU A 14 24.04 33.05 -5.93
CA LEU A 14 23.34 31.81 -5.54
C LEU A 14 23.74 31.38 -4.12
N PRO A 15 22.82 30.78 -3.34
CA PRO A 15 23.12 30.30 -2.00
C PRO A 15 24.13 29.14 -1.99
N ALA A 16 24.74 28.95 -0.81
CA ALA A 16 25.74 27.93 -0.53
C ALA A 16 25.23 26.51 -0.84
N ASP A 17 24.02 26.24 -0.37
CA ASP A 17 23.35 24.95 -0.37
C ASP A 17 22.23 24.90 -1.41
N GLY A 18 22.12 23.78 -2.11
CA GLY A 18 21.01 23.51 -3.03
C GLY A 18 19.68 23.47 -2.31
N ARG A 19 19.63 23.04 -1.05
CA ARG A 19 18.41 23.09 -0.22
C ARG A 19 17.91 24.52 -0.04
N THR A 20 18.83 25.47 0.18
CA THR A 20 18.49 26.89 0.26
C THR A 20 18.04 27.44 -1.09
N LEU A 21 18.70 27.04 -2.18
CA LEU A 21 18.31 27.43 -3.54
C LEU A 21 16.89 26.96 -3.87
N LEU A 22 16.59 25.70 -3.54
CA LEU A 22 15.31 25.04 -3.79
C LEU A 22 14.25 25.37 -2.74
N LYS A 23 14.57 26.22 -1.75
CA LYS A 23 13.72 26.54 -0.59
C LYS A 23 13.12 25.28 0.04
N THR A 24 13.92 24.20 0.13
CA THR A 24 13.46 22.93 0.69
C THR A 24 12.91 23.20 2.10
N PRO A 25 11.68 22.79 2.41
CA PRO A 25 11.07 23.05 3.71
C PRO A 25 12.01 22.61 4.84
N THR A 26 12.24 23.46 5.82
CA THR A 26 13.11 23.15 6.97
C THR A 26 12.36 22.44 8.09
N LYS A 27 11.03 22.38 8.01
CA LYS A 27 10.14 21.70 8.95
C LYS A 27 9.73 20.29 8.49
N VAL A 28 10.63 19.56 7.85
CA VAL A 28 10.37 18.16 7.46
C VAL A 28 10.54 17.26 8.67
N GLY A 29 9.60 16.35 8.89
CA GLY A 29 9.74 15.28 9.88
C GLY A 29 9.11 15.51 11.25
N PHE A 30 8.47 16.66 11.51
CA PHE A 30 7.71 16.86 12.76
C PHE A 30 6.52 15.91 12.90
N GLU A 31 6.01 15.42 11.78
CA GLU A 31 4.93 14.42 11.71
C GLU A 31 5.45 12.99 11.94
N ILE A 32 6.78 12.78 11.97
CA ILE A 32 7.37 11.47 12.22
C ILE A 32 7.41 11.24 13.73
N GLN A 33 6.73 10.21 14.18
CA GLN A 33 6.62 9.84 15.57
C GLN A 33 7.56 8.67 15.88
N SER A 34 8.22 8.70 17.05
CA SER A 34 8.90 7.52 17.57
C SER A 34 7.84 6.58 18.15
N ALA A 35 7.50 5.52 17.42
CA ALA A 35 6.43 4.59 17.76
C ALA A 35 6.70 3.20 17.16
N LEU A 36 6.04 2.17 17.69
CA LEU A 36 6.05 0.81 17.13
C LEU A 36 7.46 0.18 17.01
N GLY A 37 8.39 0.54 17.89
CA GLY A 37 9.77 0.05 17.85
C GLY A 37 10.67 0.77 16.84
N GLY A 38 10.20 1.87 16.25
CA GLY A 38 10.92 2.63 15.24
C GLY A 38 10.37 4.04 15.02
N GLN A 39 10.44 4.48 13.77
CA GLN A 39 9.90 5.76 13.31
C GLN A 39 8.67 5.50 12.45
N TYR A 40 7.57 6.16 12.76
CA TYR A 40 6.31 6.01 12.06
C TYR A 40 5.80 7.36 11.57
N TRP A 41 5.37 7.40 10.32
CA TRP A 41 4.75 8.55 9.70
C TRP A 41 3.47 8.10 9.02
N TYR A 42 2.37 8.80 9.29
CA TYR A 42 1.09 8.55 8.65
C TYR A 42 0.54 9.86 8.13
N ARG A 43 0.48 9.99 6.80
CA ARG A 43 -0.05 11.17 6.11
C ARG A 43 -1.54 11.04 5.84
N GLY A 44 -1.98 9.84 5.54
CA GLY A 44 -3.36 9.53 5.22
C GLY A 44 -3.70 9.57 3.73
N ILE A 45 -4.78 8.86 3.42
CA ILE A 45 -5.36 8.68 2.09
C ILE A 45 -5.92 10.00 1.56
N GLU A 46 -6.68 10.72 2.38
CA GLU A 46 -7.31 11.98 1.95
C GLU A 46 -6.25 13.01 1.55
N ASN A 47 -5.23 13.19 2.39
CA ASN A 47 -4.12 14.09 2.09
C ASN A 47 -3.36 13.66 0.82
N ALA A 48 -3.15 12.37 0.60
CA ALA A 48 -2.49 11.87 -0.61
C ALA A 48 -3.29 12.20 -1.87
N LEU A 49 -4.60 11.94 -1.86
CA LEU A 49 -5.49 12.22 -2.99
C LEU A 49 -5.69 13.72 -3.22
N GLN A 50 -5.89 14.51 -2.16
CA GLN A 50 -5.96 15.97 -2.27
C GLN A 50 -4.67 16.56 -2.85
N THR A 51 -3.50 16.04 -2.46
CA THR A 51 -2.22 16.49 -3.03
C THR A 51 -2.07 16.11 -4.50
N TYR A 52 -2.56 14.94 -4.89
CA TYR A 52 -2.51 14.49 -6.28
C TYR A 52 -3.38 15.37 -7.18
N PHE A 53 -4.61 15.66 -6.76
CA PHE A 53 -5.56 16.46 -7.54
C PHE A 53 -5.31 17.97 -7.44
N GLN A 54 -4.70 18.44 -6.35
CA GLN A 54 -4.51 19.88 -6.08
C GLN A 54 -5.86 20.62 -6.19
N ASP A 55 -5.99 21.51 -7.18
CA ASP A 55 -7.19 22.30 -7.44
C ASP A 55 -8.10 21.70 -8.53
N VAL A 56 -7.79 20.48 -9.01
CA VAL A 56 -8.54 19.80 -10.07
C VAL A 56 -9.64 18.93 -9.46
N VAL A 57 -10.89 19.18 -9.85
CA VAL A 57 -12.01 18.32 -9.45
C VAL A 57 -11.99 17.01 -10.25
N PRO A 58 -11.99 15.84 -9.59
CA PRO A 58 -12.02 14.55 -10.27
C PRO A 58 -13.28 14.39 -11.12
N GLN A 59 -13.14 13.85 -12.33
CA GLN A 59 -14.29 13.59 -13.21
C GLN A 59 -15.12 12.38 -12.75
N VAL A 60 -14.51 11.46 -12.00
CA VAL A 60 -15.19 10.28 -11.45
C VAL A 60 -15.96 10.58 -10.17
N ASN A 61 -16.94 9.73 -9.84
CA ASN A 61 -17.77 9.85 -8.64
C ASN A 61 -17.37 8.84 -7.55
N THR A 62 -16.50 7.89 -7.87
CA THR A 62 -16.04 6.85 -6.94
C THR A 62 -14.58 6.54 -7.21
N PHE A 63 -13.82 6.32 -6.15
CA PHE A 63 -12.48 5.76 -6.16
C PHE A 63 -12.51 4.35 -5.58
N SER A 64 -12.09 3.39 -6.39
CA SER A 64 -11.89 1.99 -6.02
C SER A 64 -10.41 1.82 -5.67
N MET A 65 -10.14 1.68 -4.37
CA MET A 65 -8.79 1.74 -3.81
C MET A 65 -8.24 0.35 -3.48
N GLN A 66 -7.00 0.12 -3.86
CA GLN A 66 -6.20 -1.03 -3.46
C GLN A 66 -5.12 -0.56 -2.49
N VAL A 67 -4.99 -1.23 -1.34
CA VAL A 67 -3.95 -0.95 -0.34
C VAL A 67 -2.84 -1.99 -0.48
N PHE A 68 -1.59 -1.56 -0.44
CA PHE A 68 -0.43 -2.45 -0.48
C PHE A 68 0.37 -2.30 0.80
N LEU A 69 0.65 -3.43 1.44
CA LEU A 69 1.49 -3.54 2.64
C LEU A 69 2.70 -4.40 2.32
N ASP A 70 3.88 -3.92 2.65
CA ASP A 70 5.13 -4.63 2.37
C ASP A 70 6.14 -4.44 3.52
N GLY A 71 7.12 -5.34 3.61
CA GLY A 71 8.27 -5.26 4.51
C GLY A 71 9.56 -5.34 3.69
N LEU A 72 10.18 -4.18 3.44
CA LEU A 72 11.33 -4.05 2.53
C LEU A 72 12.62 -3.78 3.31
N PRO A 73 13.67 -4.62 3.18
CA PRO A 73 14.97 -4.34 3.77
C PRO A 73 15.60 -3.10 3.11
N LEU A 74 16.08 -2.16 3.92
CA LEU A 74 16.71 -0.93 3.42
C LEU A 74 18.15 -1.14 2.96
N PHE A 75 18.90 -1.96 3.69
CA PHE A 75 20.31 -2.20 3.44
C PHE A 75 20.63 -3.67 3.61
N LYS A 76 21.52 -4.21 2.78
CA LYS A 76 22.00 -5.59 2.94
C LYS A 76 22.83 -5.79 4.21
N SER A 77 23.43 -4.70 4.71
CA SER A 77 24.33 -4.68 5.87
C SER A 77 23.66 -4.24 7.17
N SER A 78 22.37 -3.94 7.17
CA SER A 78 21.63 -3.50 8.35
C SER A 78 20.29 -4.20 8.43
N ALA A 79 19.83 -4.52 9.64
CA ALA A 79 18.49 -5.04 9.87
C ALA A 79 17.38 -4.00 9.64
N ARG A 80 17.72 -2.77 9.22
CA ARG A 80 16.72 -1.72 8.98
C ARG A 80 15.76 -2.11 7.85
N GLN A 81 14.47 -1.95 8.12
CA GLN A 81 13.37 -2.28 7.22
C GLN A 81 12.42 -1.09 7.10
N LEU A 82 11.85 -0.92 5.91
CA LEU A 82 10.69 -0.07 5.67
C LEU A 82 9.43 -0.92 5.59
N TRP A 83 8.37 -0.40 6.18
CA TRP A 83 7.04 -0.95 6.06
C TRP A 83 6.14 0.14 5.52
N PRO A 84 6.05 0.27 4.18
CA PRO A 84 5.18 1.25 3.55
C PRO A 84 3.73 0.79 3.56
N ILE A 85 2.83 1.77 3.67
CA ILE A 85 1.42 1.66 3.32
C ILE A 85 1.25 2.47 2.03
N LEU A 86 1.02 1.78 0.92
CA LEU A 86 0.80 2.39 -0.39
C LEU A 86 -0.65 2.20 -0.81
N ILE A 87 -1.16 3.12 -1.63
CA ILE A 87 -2.46 2.99 -2.27
C ILE A 87 -2.37 3.14 -3.78
N LYS A 88 -3.26 2.47 -4.49
CA LYS A 88 -3.52 2.65 -5.92
C LYS A 88 -5.02 2.81 -6.13
N VAL A 89 -5.42 3.74 -6.98
CA VAL A 89 -6.81 3.99 -7.35
C VAL A 89 -7.03 3.51 -8.77
N GLU A 90 -8.03 2.66 -8.98
CA GLU A 90 -8.31 2.01 -10.28
C GLU A 90 -8.71 3.03 -11.35
N GLU A 91 -9.48 4.05 -10.97
CA GLU A 91 -9.91 5.13 -11.83
C GLU A 91 -8.77 6.10 -12.21
N LEU A 92 -7.57 5.90 -11.65
CA LEU A 92 -6.36 6.66 -11.92
C LEU A 92 -5.22 5.73 -12.40
N PRO A 93 -5.35 5.11 -13.58
CA PRO A 93 -4.39 4.12 -14.07
C PRO A 93 -2.99 4.71 -14.27
N GLU A 94 -2.91 5.98 -14.70
CA GLU A 94 -1.64 6.69 -14.93
C GLU A 94 -0.98 7.21 -13.65
N ALA A 95 -1.72 7.30 -12.53
CA ALA A 95 -1.14 7.75 -11.28
C ALA A 95 -0.15 6.73 -10.71
N ALA A 96 1.01 7.17 -10.24
CA ALA A 96 1.89 6.29 -9.45
C ALA A 96 1.19 5.85 -8.15
N MET A 97 1.68 4.78 -7.54
CA MET A 97 1.24 4.39 -6.19
C MET A 97 1.54 5.53 -5.21
N MET A 98 0.59 5.82 -4.33
CA MET A 98 0.71 6.93 -3.37
C MET A 98 1.10 6.39 -2.00
N LEU A 99 2.13 6.97 -1.40
CA LEU A 99 2.55 6.64 -0.04
C LEU A 99 1.65 7.37 0.97
N VAL A 100 0.90 6.62 1.77
CA VAL A 100 -0.01 7.16 2.80
C VAL A 100 0.52 6.97 4.22
N GLY A 101 1.39 5.97 4.41
CA GLY A 101 2.05 5.73 5.68
C GLY A 101 3.39 5.02 5.48
N LEU A 102 4.30 5.20 6.42
CA LEU A 102 5.63 4.59 6.40
C LEU A 102 6.12 4.33 7.81
N PHE A 103 6.46 3.09 8.08
CA PHE A 103 7.25 2.72 9.26
C PHE A 103 8.69 2.41 8.85
N CYS A 104 9.65 2.78 9.70
CA CYS A 104 11.08 2.49 9.56
C CYS A 104 11.65 2.05 10.90
N GLY A 105 12.16 0.82 10.97
CA GLY A 105 12.70 0.23 12.20
C GLY A 105 13.77 -0.81 11.91
N HIS A 106 14.33 -1.43 12.96
CA HIS A 106 15.29 -2.55 12.82
C HIS A 106 14.58 -3.92 12.69
N SER A 107 13.26 -3.91 12.79
CA SER A 107 12.34 -5.04 12.67
C SER A 107 11.07 -4.56 11.98
N LYS A 108 10.10 -5.46 11.80
CA LYS A 108 8.70 -5.07 11.54
C LYS A 108 8.14 -4.24 12.69
N PRO A 109 7.05 -3.48 12.49
CA PRO A 109 6.42 -2.72 13.56
C PRO A 109 6.03 -3.65 14.73
N ASP A 110 6.27 -3.21 15.97
CA ASP A 110 6.06 -4.03 17.16
C ASP A 110 4.60 -4.49 17.32
N ASN A 111 3.66 -3.66 16.86
CA ASN A 111 2.24 -3.92 16.99
C ASN A 111 1.48 -3.52 15.71
N VAL A 112 0.70 -4.48 15.20
CA VAL A 112 -0.20 -4.32 14.05
C VAL A 112 -1.28 -3.28 14.33
N GLU A 113 -1.78 -3.24 15.57
CA GLU A 113 -2.80 -2.31 16.04
C GLU A 113 -2.38 -0.88 15.72
N GLY A 114 -1.26 -0.43 16.28
CA GLY A 114 -0.81 0.95 16.08
C GLY A 114 -0.35 1.23 14.66
N TYR A 115 0.10 0.21 13.91
CA TYR A 115 0.50 0.37 12.51
C TYR A 115 -0.69 0.60 11.56
N LEU A 116 -1.79 -0.15 11.75
CA LEU A 116 -2.95 -0.12 10.85
C LEU A 116 -4.13 0.71 11.39
N ARG A 117 -4.19 1.03 12.68
CA ARG A 117 -5.29 1.79 13.28
C ARG A 117 -5.58 3.12 12.57
N PRO A 118 -4.58 3.97 12.23
CA PRO A 118 -4.84 5.20 11.50
C PRO A 118 -5.48 4.95 10.13
N LEU A 119 -4.99 3.92 9.41
CA LEU A 119 -5.49 3.52 8.11
C LEU A 119 -6.94 3.03 8.17
N VAL A 120 -7.26 2.12 9.09
CA VAL A 120 -8.60 1.54 9.21
C VAL A 120 -9.63 2.61 9.58
N LEU A 121 -9.28 3.49 10.53
CA LEU A 121 -10.16 4.60 10.92
C LEU A 121 -10.44 5.54 9.74
N GLU A 122 -9.40 5.90 8.99
CA GLU A 122 -9.54 6.80 7.85
C GLU A 122 -10.33 6.16 6.71
N ILE A 123 -10.09 4.87 6.39
CA ILE A 123 -10.89 4.16 5.37
C ILE A 123 -12.36 4.15 5.77
N ASN A 124 -12.69 3.73 6.99
CA ASN A 124 -14.09 3.66 7.45
C ASN A 124 -14.76 5.05 7.50
N ASP A 125 -14.02 6.10 7.83
CA ASP A 125 -14.51 7.47 7.72
C ASP A 125 -14.79 7.85 6.26
N LEU A 126 -13.80 7.70 5.38
CA LEU A 126 -13.89 8.07 3.97
C LEU A 126 -14.93 7.26 3.18
N GLN A 127 -15.16 5.98 3.51
CA GLN A 127 -16.22 5.19 2.89
C GLN A 127 -17.63 5.68 3.28
N ARG A 128 -17.78 6.30 4.47
CA ARG A 128 -19.07 6.83 4.93
C ARG A 128 -19.37 8.22 4.41
N ARG A 129 -18.39 9.13 4.46
CA ARG A 129 -18.59 10.55 4.06
C ARG A 129 -18.15 10.89 2.65
N GLY A 130 -17.26 10.12 2.04
CA GLY A 130 -16.57 10.47 0.80
C GLY A 130 -15.49 11.55 0.97
N LEU A 131 -14.74 11.81 -0.11
CA LEU A 131 -13.75 12.88 -0.22
C LEU A 131 -14.37 14.11 -0.89
N GLN A 132 -14.12 15.29 -0.35
CA GLN A 132 -14.58 16.55 -0.95
C GLN A 132 -13.51 17.16 -1.87
N PHE A 133 -13.91 17.50 -3.09
CA PHE A 133 -13.12 18.22 -4.09
C PHE A 133 -13.96 19.39 -4.62
N GLY A 134 -13.74 20.58 -4.07
CA GLY A 134 -14.65 21.72 -4.28
C GLY A 134 -16.05 21.37 -3.78
N ASP A 135 -17.06 21.55 -4.65
CA ASP A 135 -18.45 21.20 -4.35
C ASP A 135 -18.80 19.73 -4.64
N LYS A 136 -17.83 18.93 -5.11
CA LYS A 136 -18.05 17.54 -5.50
C LYS A 136 -17.58 16.58 -4.42
N THR A 137 -18.47 15.69 -3.99
CA THR A 137 -18.13 14.54 -3.15
C THR A 137 -17.84 13.31 -4.01
N VAL A 138 -16.66 12.72 -3.85
CA VAL A 138 -16.23 11.48 -4.50
C VAL A 138 -16.22 10.36 -3.46
N GLN A 139 -16.96 9.28 -3.72
CA GLN A 139 -17.04 8.14 -2.80
C GLN A 139 -15.74 7.32 -2.80
N LEU A 140 -15.33 6.81 -1.64
CA LEU A 140 -14.22 5.85 -1.54
C LEU A 140 -14.77 4.44 -1.35
N LYS A 141 -14.19 3.46 -2.03
CA LYS A 141 -14.42 2.04 -1.79
C LYS A 141 -13.10 1.31 -1.66
N LEU A 142 -12.92 0.54 -0.59
CA LEU A 142 -11.80 -0.39 -0.48
C LEU A 142 -12.10 -1.62 -1.33
N ARG A 143 -11.29 -1.86 -2.37
CA ARG A 143 -11.43 -3.04 -3.23
C ARG A 143 -10.70 -4.25 -2.64
N MET A 144 -9.47 -4.04 -2.18
CA MET A 144 -8.61 -5.12 -1.70
C MET A 144 -7.39 -4.61 -0.94
N ILE A 145 -6.80 -5.51 -0.16
CA ILE A 145 -5.48 -5.33 0.46
C ILE A 145 -4.54 -6.37 -0.15
N VAL A 146 -3.42 -5.91 -0.67
CA VAL A 146 -2.35 -6.69 -1.28
C VAL A 146 -1.18 -6.74 -0.31
N ALA A 147 -0.72 -7.95 0.00
CA ALA A 147 0.46 -8.17 0.81
C ALA A 147 1.09 -9.52 0.44
N ASP A 148 2.42 -9.58 0.50
CA ASP A 148 3.14 -10.84 0.42
C ASP A 148 2.84 -11.72 1.64
N SER A 149 3.29 -12.97 1.64
CA SER A 149 2.92 -13.90 2.72
C SER A 149 3.37 -13.42 4.12
N PRO A 150 4.62 -12.97 4.34
CA PRO A 150 5.04 -12.39 5.62
C PRO A 150 4.23 -11.16 6.06
N ALA A 151 4.02 -10.18 5.18
CA ALA A 151 3.27 -8.97 5.51
C ALA A 151 1.79 -9.26 5.75
N ARG A 152 1.20 -10.21 5.00
CA ARG A 152 -0.17 -10.67 5.22
C ARG A 152 -0.33 -11.35 6.58
N CYS A 153 0.61 -12.21 6.98
CA CYS A 153 0.56 -12.86 8.28
C CYS A 153 0.66 -11.84 9.42
N PHE A 154 1.57 -10.87 9.28
CA PHE A 154 1.66 -9.74 10.19
C PHE A 154 0.32 -8.99 10.28
N ALA A 155 -0.23 -8.51 9.16
CA ALA A 155 -1.46 -7.73 9.14
C ALA A 155 -2.70 -8.51 9.66
N LYS A 156 -2.77 -9.81 9.35
CA LYS A 156 -3.83 -10.72 9.83
C LYS A 156 -3.62 -11.18 11.26
N VAL A 157 -2.51 -10.85 11.91
CA VAL A 157 -2.24 -11.26 13.29
C VAL A 157 -2.07 -12.78 13.44
N VAL A 158 -1.99 -13.51 12.35
CA VAL A 158 -1.82 -14.97 12.38
C VAL A 158 -0.34 -15.31 12.52
N ASP A 159 0.00 -16.20 13.44
CA ASP A 159 1.23 -16.97 13.34
C ASP A 159 0.97 -18.05 12.29
N ALA A 160 1.23 -17.73 11.02
CA ALA A 160 1.56 -18.81 10.10
C ALA A 160 3.00 -19.18 10.45
N GLU A 161 3.23 -20.40 10.92
CA GLU A 161 4.57 -20.99 10.77
C GLU A 161 4.96 -20.81 9.30
N LEU A 162 6.16 -20.26 9.05
CA LEU A 162 6.71 -20.25 7.70
C LEU A 162 6.77 -21.71 7.27
N ARG A 163 5.83 -22.12 6.41
CA ARG A 163 5.71 -23.49 5.93
C ARG A 163 7.09 -24.00 5.56
N THR A 164 7.58 -25.00 6.29
CA THR A 164 8.72 -25.76 5.81
C THR A 164 8.28 -26.56 4.58
N ASP A 165 9.19 -26.81 3.63
CA ASP A 165 8.90 -27.61 2.42
C ASP A 165 8.31 -29.00 2.77
N ALA A 166 8.65 -29.51 3.95
CA ALA A 166 8.12 -30.76 4.50
C ALA A 166 6.64 -30.68 4.93
N GLU A 167 6.22 -29.61 5.62
CA GLU A 167 4.85 -29.43 6.10
C GLU A 167 3.85 -29.19 4.96
N PHE A 168 4.28 -28.51 3.89
CA PHE A 168 3.47 -28.34 2.68
C PHE A 168 3.07 -29.68 2.06
N ARG A 169 3.94 -30.69 2.12
CA ARG A 169 3.68 -32.02 1.57
C ARG A 169 2.80 -32.90 2.48
N SER A 170 2.65 -32.57 3.75
CA SER A 170 1.99 -33.44 4.74
C SER A 170 0.54 -33.06 5.11
N ARG A 171 0.04 -31.87 4.73
CA ARG A 171 -1.39 -31.44 4.88
C ARG A 171 -2.00 -31.69 6.27
N ALA A 172 -1.31 -31.38 7.35
CA ALA A 172 -1.87 -31.44 8.69
C ALA A 172 -2.11 -30.02 9.21
N ASP A 173 -3.34 -29.64 9.55
CA ASP A 173 -3.59 -28.38 10.26
C ASP A 173 -4.76 -28.46 11.23
N LYS A 174 -4.53 -28.09 12.50
CA LYS A 174 -5.56 -28.06 13.55
C LYS A 174 -5.61 -26.84 14.46
N GLU A 175 -4.63 -25.95 14.53
CA GLU A 175 -4.72 -24.78 15.45
C GLU A 175 -4.00 -23.54 14.91
N HIS A 176 -4.77 -22.58 14.36
CA HIS A 176 -4.24 -21.39 13.65
C HIS A 176 -4.89 -20.07 14.07
N HIS A 177 -5.09 -19.85 15.37
CA HIS A 177 -5.59 -18.57 15.87
C HIS A 177 -4.80 -18.07 17.09
N LYS A 178 -4.35 -16.81 17.05
CA LYS A 178 -3.96 -16.07 18.26
C LYS A 178 -5.22 -15.70 19.06
N SER A 179 -5.05 -15.36 20.34
CA SER A 179 -6.15 -15.02 21.26
C SER A 179 -6.92 -13.73 20.91
N TRP A 180 -6.45 -12.94 19.95
CA TRP A 180 -6.99 -11.63 19.59
C TRP A 180 -7.30 -11.52 18.08
N ARG A 181 -8.34 -10.75 17.74
CA ARG A 181 -8.88 -10.59 16.38
C ARG A 181 -8.11 -9.54 15.57
N SER A 182 -8.09 -9.68 14.24
CA SER A 182 -7.38 -8.74 13.35
C SER A 182 -8.18 -7.44 13.16
N LEU A 183 -7.49 -6.30 13.13
CA LEU A 183 -8.12 -5.00 12.80
C LEU A 183 -8.78 -4.97 11.42
N LEU A 184 -8.36 -5.85 10.52
CA LEU A 184 -8.94 -5.93 9.19
C LEU A 184 -10.34 -6.54 9.21
N GLU A 185 -10.76 -7.13 10.33
CA GLU A 185 -12.15 -7.54 10.59
C GLU A 185 -13.08 -6.33 10.84
N GLU A 186 -12.53 -5.16 11.19
CA GLU A 186 -13.31 -3.94 11.43
C GLU A 186 -13.58 -3.16 10.13
N LEU A 187 -13.09 -3.63 8.98
CA LEU A 187 -13.35 -3.00 7.69
C LEU A 187 -14.74 -3.36 7.18
N GLU A 188 -15.62 -2.36 7.10
CA GLU A 188 -16.98 -2.54 6.60
C GLU A 188 -16.96 -3.05 5.14
N GLY A 189 -17.58 -4.21 4.89
CA GLY A 189 -17.69 -4.81 3.56
C GLY A 189 -16.47 -5.60 3.07
N PHE A 190 -15.46 -5.83 3.92
CA PHE A 190 -14.27 -6.61 3.57
C PHE A 190 -14.28 -8.02 4.19
N ASP A 191 -14.13 -9.06 3.36
CA ASP A 191 -14.06 -10.46 3.77
C ASP A 191 -12.60 -10.96 3.77
N MET A 192 -12.10 -11.29 4.96
CA MET A 192 -10.71 -11.75 5.10
C MET A 192 -10.46 -13.17 4.56
N VAL A 193 -11.50 -13.97 4.30
CA VAL A 193 -11.40 -15.40 3.96
C VAL A 193 -11.53 -15.61 2.45
N VAL A 194 -12.31 -14.79 1.76
CA VAL A 194 -12.53 -14.94 0.32
C VAL A 194 -11.35 -14.37 -0.47
N ALA A 195 -10.66 -15.20 -1.24
CA ALA A 195 -9.83 -14.73 -2.33
C ALA A 195 -10.71 -14.50 -3.55
N ASN A 196 -10.59 -13.34 -4.21
CA ASN A 196 -11.26 -13.11 -5.50
C ASN A 196 -10.67 -14.08 -6.53
N ILE A 197 -11.27 -15.26 -6.66
CA ILE A 197 -11.01 -16.18 -7.76
C ILE A 197 -11.57 -15.49 -9.00
N GLY A 198 -10.69 -15.03 -9.88
CA GLY A 198 -11.10 -14.48 -11.16
C GLY A 198 -11.94 -15.50 -11.91
N ASP A 199 -13.11 -15.08 -12.37
CA ASP A 199 -13.99 -15.86 -13.24
C ASP A 199 -13.22 -16.24 -14.52
N GLY A 200 -12.68 -17.46 -14.55
CA GLY A 200 -12.22 -18.12 -15.75
C GLY A 200 -13.42 -18.69 -16.51
N ASP A 201 -13.61 -18.19 -17.71
CA ASP A 201 -14.63 -18.61 -18.68
C ASP A 201 -14.64 -20.13 -18.91
N GLY A 202 -15.85 -20.69 -18.98
CA GLY A 202 -16.10 -22.13 -19.10
C GLY A 202 -17.58 -22.45 -18.90
N GLY A 203 -18.42 -22.06 -19.87
CA GLY A 203 -19.87 -22.26 -19.83
C GLY A 203 -20.30 -23.73 -19.76
N ASN A 204 -21.47 -24.00 -19.16
CA ASN A 204 -22.73 -24.31 -19.87
C ASN A 204 -23.82 -24.70 -18.85
N GLY A 205 -25.08 -24.32 -19.09
CA GLY A 205 -26.25 -25.03 -18.52
C GLY A 205 -27.09 -24.31 -17.47
N SER A 206 -28.10 -23.58 -17.97
CA SER A 206 -29.51 -23.55 -17.52
C SER A 206 -29.92 -23.26 -16.06
N SER A 207 -30.88 -22.32 -15.98
CA SER A 207 -31.98 -22.20 -15.03
C SER A 207 -31.79 -21.37 -13.75
N SER A 208 -32.26 -20.12 -13.87
CA SER A 208 -33.10 -19.40 -12.89
C SER A 208 -32.66 -19.44 -11.42
N ASN A 209 -31.88 -18.44 -11.00
CA ASN A 209 -32.32 -17.60 -9.88
C ASN A 209 -31.63 -16.22 -9.94
N ARG A 210 -32.43 -15.15 -10.01
CA ARG A 210 -31.98 -13.77 -9.82
C ARG A 210 -31.97 -13.54 -8.31
N ASP A 211 -30.85 -13.85 -7.66
CA ASP A 211 -30.60 -13.43 -6.28
C ASP A 211 -29.26 -12.70 -6.20
N LEU A 212 -29.36 -11.49 -5.64
CA LEU A 212 -28.34 -10.51 -5.27
C LEU A 212 -26.95 -11.13 -5.02
N ARG A 213 -26.06 -11.11 -6.03
CA ARG A 213 -24.63 -11.32 -5.82
C ARG A 213 -24.10 -10.13 -5.01
N LYS A 214 -23.91 -10.33 -3.70
CA LYS A 214 -23.04 -9.47 -2.89
C LYS A 214 -21.64 -9.56 -3.50
N GLU A 215 -21.05 -8.44 -3.90
CA GLU A 215 -19.63 -8.40 -4.24
C GLU A 215 -18.85 -8.69 -2.95
N HIS A 216 -18.32 -9.90 -2.82
CA HIS A 216 -17.42 -10.25 -1.74
C HIS A 216 -16.02 -9.69 -2.11
N HIS A 217 -15.50 -8.76 -1.31
CA HIS A 217 -14.13 -8.22 -1.45
C HIS A 217 -13.18 -8.96 -0.50
N GLY A 218 -11.93 -9.20 -0.90
CA GLY A 218 -10.99 -9.92 -0.02
C GLY A 218 -9.53 -9.93 -0.50
N TRP A 219 -8.73 -10.85 0.01
CA TRP A 219 -7.27 -10.91 -0.24
C TRP A 219 -6.94 -11.56 -1.58
N LEU A 220 -6.00 -11.00 -2.34
CA LEU A 220 -5.35 -11.73 -3.44
C LEU A 220 -3.92 -12.10 -3.04
N GLY A 221 -3.60 -13.40 -3.18
CA GLY A 221 -2.22 -13.86 -3.22
C GLY A 221 -1.66 -13.64 -4.62
N CYS A 222 -0.42 -13.15 -4.73
CA CYS A 222 0.31 -13.19 -5.99
C CYS A 222 0.43 -14.64 -6.46
N ASP A 223 -0.37 -15.02 -7.45
CA ASP A 223 -0.09 -16.19 -8.25
C ASP A 223 1.18 -15.88 -9.06
N SER A 224 2.20 -16.72 -8.94
CA SER A 224 3.56 -16.47 -9.45
C SER A 224 3.63 -16.38 -10.99
N SER A 225 2.50 -16.51 -11.68
CA SER A 225 2.37 -16.50 -13.14
C SER A 225 2.31 -15.10 -13.75
N HIS A 226 1.79 -14.09 -13.05
CA HIS A 226 1.68 -12.71 -13.60
C HIS A 226 2.93 -11.85 -13.40
N PHE A 227 3.81 -12.21 -12.45
CA PHE A 227 5.07 -11.49 -12.23
C PHE A 227 6.13 -11.80 -13.31
N ASN A 228 6.01 -12.95 -13.98
CA ASN A 228 6.96 -13.36 -15.01
C ASN A 228 6.89 -12.54 -16.30
N GLN A 229 5.78 -11.86 -16.58
CA GLN A 229 5.67 -11.00 -17.76
C GLN A 229 6.37 -9.64 -17.56
N TYR A 230 6.28 -9.09 -16.35
CA TYR A 230 6.92 -7.81 -16.00
C TYR A 230 8.44 -7.94 -15.80
N SER A 231 8.91 -9.09 -15.32
CA SER A 231 10.34 -9.37 -15.15
C SER A 231 11.06 -9.66 -16.47
N SER A 232 10.37 -10.13 -17.53
CA SER A 232 10.98 -10.39 -18.83
C SER A 232 11.17 -9.13 -19.68
N GLU A 233 10.27 -8.14 -19.55
CA GLU A 233 10.35 -6.87 -20.31
C GLU A 233 11.39 -5.91 -19.74
N THR A 234 11.64 -5.95 -18.43
CA THR A 234 12.69 -5.14 -17.79
C THR A 234 14.10 -5.70 -18.03
N ARG A 235 14.24 -7.01 -18.28
CA ARG A 235 15.54 -7.64 -18.54
C ARG A 235 16.04 -7.43 -19.97
N THR A 236 15.13 -7.32 -20.95
CA THR A 236 15.48 -7.08 -22.36
C THR A 236 15.86 -5.64 -22.68
N GLN A 237 15.48 -4.65 -21.85
CA GLN A 237 15.92 -3.26 -22.04
C GLN A 237 17.27 -2.92 -21.41
N GLN A 238 17.80 -3.79 -20.54
CA GLN A 238 19.07 -3.55 -19.84
C GLN A 238 20.27 -4.23 -20.52
N GLU A 239 20.05 -5.22 -21.40
CA GLU A 239 21.11 -5.90 -22.16
C GLU A 239 21.47 -5.22 -23.49
N HIS A 240 20.83 -4.11 -23.86
CA HIS A 240 21.14 -3.37 -25.10
C HIS A 240 21.87 -2.03 -24.90
N ARG A 241 22.43 -1.79 -23.70
CA ARG A 241 23.20 -0.58 -23.37
C ARG A 241 24.50 -0.85 -22.58
N GLU A 242 25.17 -1.95 -22.90
CA GLU A 242 26.60 -2.12 -22.61
C GLU A 242 27.39 -2.18 -23.93
#